data_AF-A0A382JBR7-F1
#
_entry.id   AF-A0A382JBR7-F1
#
_cell.length_a   1.000
_cell.length_b   1.000
_cell.length_c   1.000
_cell.angle_alpha   90.00
_cell.angle_beta   90.00
_cell.angle_gamma   90.00
#
_symmetry.space_group_name_H-M   'P 1'
#
loop_
_entity.id
_entity.type
_entity.pdbx_description
1 polymer ?
#
loop_
_entity_poly.entity_id
_entity_poly.type
_entity_poly.pdbx_seq_one_letter_code
_entity_poly.pdbx_strand_id
1 'polypeptide(L)'
;ISFVKPVEPLNSIELGFHLQNNILIYGDVHLDVGIQDLLFRQGSDSSNINGLDTKGISLFALISNKKYFDDYAIATHLGFGSGKINEDSHLYASSPEQNIGVFLGFNFTTPFLKNNGGVNFMTEYDGKGLNIGLSIPILKSTQINFGITRFENFGNFATEDKTGSEKSSLEGDAPSITIGIGFNVPRLIDPKDDAASDVPLGDGIYAKTDSSILYYDPICTDVVQILKDSIRVSNNIINNLSDYNNMLQHSEATLMDSTRKNLLREEVSQSNQNKSMRHLSRSLRYFYAEEYRTALSEVNTSINLNPNLAIAYGRRGSIYYKLGDNRRATLNWNVALQLDPEFSEIYE
;
A
#
# COMPACT_ATOMS: atom_id res chain seq x y z
N ILE A 1 24.92 -0.08 4.91
CA ILE A 1 25.21 -0.27 6.36
C ILE A 1 23.88 -0.47 7.05
N SER A 2 23.63 -1.66 7.56
CA SER A 2 22.47 -1.96 8.39
C SER A 2 22.91 -2.16 9.83
N PHE A 3 22.09 -1.68 10.77
CA PHE A 3 22.27 -1.94 12.20
C PHE A 3 21.13 -2.83 12.63
N VAL A 4 21.47 -4.04 13.09
CA VAL A 4 20.47 -5.00 13.57
C VAL A 4 20.89 -5.46 14.96
N LYS A 5 19.93 -5.51 15.88
CA LYS A 5 20.10 -6.15 17.18
C LYS A 5 19.60 -7.59 17.03
N PRO A 6 20.46 -8.61 17.01
CA PRO A 6 20.05 -10.00 16.93
C PRO A 6 19.35 -10.44 18.22
N VAL A 7 18.49 -11.44 18.08
CA VAL A 7 17.69 -12.00 19.19
C VAL A 7 18.59 -12.71 20.20
N GLU A 8 19.70 -13.31 19.75
CA GLU A 8 20.73 -13.89 20.61
C GLU A 8 22.15 -13.74 20.00
N PRO A 9 23.19 -13.47 20.82
CA PRO A 9 23.12 -13.19 22.24
C PRO A 9 22.68 -11.73 22.51
N LEU A 10 22.03 -11.50 23.66
CA LEU A 10 21.22 -10.32 24.03
C LEU A 10 21.88 -8.92 23.85
N ASN A 11 23.20 -8.86 23.62
CA ASN A 11 24.01 -7.64 23.59
C ASN A 11 25.00 -7.53 22.42
N SER A 12 24.83 -8.31 21.34
CA SER A 12 25.69 -8.16 20.16
C SER A 12 25.15 -7.07 19.22
N ILE A 13 26.02 -6.19 18.73
CA ILE A 13 25.72 -5.27 17.63
C ILE A 13 26.23 -5.94 16.35
N GLU A 14 25.40 -5.96 15.31
CA GLU A 14 25.79 -6.43 13.99
C GLU A 14 25.90 -5.28 13.01
N LEU A 15 27.03 -5.24 12.30
CA LEU A 15 27.27 -4.33 11.18
C LEU A 15 27.40 -5.16 9.91
N GLY A 16 26.43 -5.00 9.00
CA GLY A 16 26.43 -5.66 7.69
C GLY A 16 27.02 -4.78 6.60
N PHE A 17 27.94 -5.35 5.82
CA PHE A 17 28.47 -4.79 4.58
C PHE A 17 28.00 -5.61 3.38
N HIS A 18 27.71 -4.88 2.31
CA HIS A 18 27.35 -5.40 1.01
C HIS A 18 28.18 -4.64 -0.02
N LEU A 19 28.89 -5.35 -0.88
CA LEU A 19 29.67 -4.78 -1.97
C LEU A 19 29.17 -5.36 -3.29
N GLN A 20 28.84 -4.48 -4.22
CA GLN A 20 28.41 -4.83 -5.57
C GLN A 20 29.28 -4.07 -6.56
N ASN A 21 29.65 -4.73 -7.65
CA ASN A 21 30.29 -4.07 -8.78
C ASN A 21 29.62 -4.48 -10.09
N ASN A 22 29.44 -3.51 -10.97
CA ASN A 22 29.00 -3.76 -12.32
C ASN A 22 30.20 -4.25 -13.14
N ILE A 23 30.07 -5.42 -13.77
CA ILE A 23 31.16 -6.03 -14.53
C ILE A 23 30.92 -6.02 -16.04
N LEU A 24 29.69 -5.81 -16.48
CA LEU A 24 29.36 -5.71 -17.90
C LEU A 24 28.12 -4.84 -18.11
N ILE A 25 28.24 -3.92 -19.07
CA ILE A 25 27.13 -3.13 -19.59
C ILE A 25 27.07 -3.38 -21.10
N TYR A 26 25.94 -3.87 -21.58
CA TYR A 26 25.69 -4.08 -23.01
C TYR A 26 24.30 -3.59 -23.40
N GLY A 27 24.23 -2.39 -23.97
CA GLY A 27 22.96 -1.70 -24.21
C GLY A 27 22.22 -1.45 -22.90
N ASP A 28 20.96 -1.86 -22.83
CA ASP A 28 20.12 -1.73 -21.63
C ASP A 28 20.33 -2.87 -20.61
N VAL A 29 21.23 -3.83 -20.90
CA VAL A 29 21.49 -4.99 -20.04
C VAL A 29 22.74 -4.75 -19.20
N HIS A 30 22.60 -4.95 -17.90
CA HIS A 30 23.67 -4.84 -16.91
C HIS A 30 23.88 -6.18 -16.23
N LEU A 31 25.15 -6.55 -16.04
CA LEU A 31 25.56 -7.67 -15.20
C LEU A 31 26.36 -7.14 -14.02
N ASP A 32 25.84 -7.39 -12.84
CA ASP A 32 26.47 -7.06 -11.58
C ASP A 32 26.87 -8.33 -10.84
N VAL A 33 27.98 -8.27 -10.13
CA VAL A 33 28.40 -9.31 -9.19
C VAL A 33 28.77 -8.67 -7.88
N GLY A 34 28.52 -9.38 -6.78
CA GLY A 34 28.79 -8.83 -5.48
C GLY A 34 28.94 -9.87 -4.39
N ILE A 35 29.32 -9.34 -3.24
CA ILE A 35 29.48 -10.03 -1.99
C ILE A 35 28.52 -9.40 -1.00
N GLN A 36 27.72 -10.23 -0.34
CA GLN A 36 26.78 -9.82 0.69
C GLN A 36 27.00 -10.62 1.98
N ASP A 37 26.34 -10.21 3.06
CA ASP A 37 26.45 -10.83 4.38
C ASP A 37 27.87 -10.80 4.98
N LEU A 38 28.66 -9.76 4.67
CA LEU A 38 29.87 -9.46 5.43
C LEU A 38 29.46 -8.86 6.78
N LEU A 39 29.43 -9.67 7.83
CA LEU A 39 28.95 -9.26 9.15
C LEU A 39 30.12 -9.01 10.08
N PHE A 40 30.13 -7.86 10.76
CA PHE A 40 30.98 -7.64 11.92
C PHE A 40 30.12 -7.78 13.18
N ARG A 41 30.52 -8.67 14.09
CA ARG A 41 29.74 -9.00 15.29
C ARG A 41 30.57 -8.72 16.55
N GLN A 42 29.96 -8.08 17.52
CA GLN A 42 30.53 -7.95 18.87
C GLN A 42 30.13 -9.20 19.68
N GLY A 43 31.12 -10.00 20.09
CA GLY A 43 30.90 -11.32 20.67
C GLY A 43 30.28 -11.23 22.07
N SER A 44 29.23 -12.02 22.33
CA SER A 44 28.78 -12.26 23.69
C SER A 44 28.30 -13.70 23.96
N ASP A 45 28.79 -14.72 23.23
CA ASP A 45 28.82 -16.09 23.77
C ASP A 45 29.85 -17.08 23.17
N SER A 46 30.35 -17.94 24.06
CA SER A 46 31.32 -19.08 24.03
C SER A 46 32.57 -19.10 23.13
N SER A 47 32.67 -18.31 22.05
CA SER A 47 33.86 -18.30 21.17
C SER A 47 34.70 -17.02 21.24
N ASN A 48 34.22 -15.97 21.92
CA ASN A 48 35.02 -14.79 22.31
C ASN A 48 35.80 -14.09 21.18
N ILE A 49 35.25 -14.02 19.96
CA ILE A 49 35.87 -13.25 18.87
C ILE A 49 35.01 -12.02 18.59
N ASN A 50 35.49 -10.85 19.00
CA ASN A 50 35.05 -9.57 18.44
C ASN A 50 35.70 -9.44 17.07
N GLY A 51 34.92 -9.44 16.00
CA GLY A 51 35.53 -9.40 14.67
C GLY A 51 34.58 -9.61 13.50
N LEU A 52 35.19 -9.67 12.32
CA LEU A 52 34.52 -10.00 11.07
C LEU A 52 34.13 -11.49 11.09
N ASP A 53 32.83 -11.76 11.00
CA ASP A 53 32.28 -13.09 10.81
C ASP A 53 32.43 -13.47 9.33
N THR A 54 33.49 -14.23 9.04
CA THR A 54 33.76 -14.75 7.69
C THR A 54 32.99 -16.02 7.38
N LYS A 55 32.16 -16.54 8.30
CA LYS A 55 31.40 -17.79 8.10
C LYS A 55 30.10 -17.54 7.30
N GLY A 56 29.62 -16.30 7.26
CA GLY A 56 28.35 -15.92 6.64
C GLY A 56 28.40 -15.40 5.21
N ILE A 57 29.58 -15.27 4.60
CA ILE A 57 29.75 -14.58 3.30
C ILE A 57 28.92 -15.26 2.21
N SER A 58 28.16 -14.48 1.43
CA SER A 58 27.39 -14.94 0.29
C SER A 58 27.80 -14.17 -0.97
N LEU A 59 27.91 -14.86 -2.10
CA LEU A 59 28.12 -14.27 -3.41
C LEU A 59 26.80 -14.17 -4.15
N PHE A 60 26.65 -13.12 -4.96
CA PHE A 60 25.52 -13.02 -5.87
C PHE A 60 25.92 -12.48 -7.23
N ALA A 61 25.14 -12.84 -8.23
CA ALA A 61 25.17 -12.26 -9.56
C ALA A 61 23.78 -11.76 -9.92
N LEU A 62 23.69 -10.63 -10.61
CA LEU A 62 22.45 -9.99 -11.00
C LEU A 62 22.53 -9.57 -12.45
N ILE A 63 21.54 -9.99 -13.23
CA ILE A 63 21.30 -9.50 -14.59
C ILE A 63 20.11 -8.57 -14.51
N SER A 64 20.27 -7.35 -14.99
CA SER A 64 19.16 -6.40 -15.07
C SER A 64 19.00 -5.83 -16.47
N ASN A 65 17.76 -5.48 -16.81
CA ASN A 65 17.40 -4.84 -18.07
C ASN A 65 16.32 -3.80 -17.80
N LYS A 66 16.44 -2.59 -18.37
CA LYS A 66 15.40 -1.57 -18.30
C LYS A 66 14.86 -1.23 -19.67
N LYS A 67 13.54 -1.26 -19.81
CA LYS A 67 12.85 -0.84 -21.01
C LYS A 67 11.93 0.34 -20.75
N TYR A 68 12.01 1.32 -21.63
CA TYR A 68 11.18 2.52 -21.61
C TYR A 68 10.00 2.38 -22.58
N PHE A 69 8.84 2.88 -22.17
CA PHE A 69 7.61 2.93 -22.94
C PHE A 69 6.93 4.28 -22.67
N ASP A 70 7.12 5.26 -23.56
CA ASP A 70 6.69 6.64 -23.35
C ASP A 70 7.21 7.20 -22.00
N ASP A 71 6.31 7.61 -21.10
CA ASP A 71 6.63 8.11 -19.76
C ASP A 71 6.74 7.00 -18.69
N TYR A 72 6.65 5.73 -19.08
CA TYR A 72 6.77 4.57 -18.21
C TYR A 72 8.12 3.88 -18.42
N ALA A 73 8.60 3.23 -17.36
CA ALA A 73 9.74 2.33 -17.48
C ALA A 73 9.53 1.07 -16.63
N ILE A 74 10.04 -0.05 -17.13
CA ILE A 74 10.06 -1.32 -16.41
C ILE A 74 11.50 -1.80 -16.39
N ALA A 75 12.06 -1.98 -15.19
CA ALA A 75 13.34 -2.64 -15.01
C ALA A 75 13.12 -4.04 -14.45
N THR A 76 13.61 -5.05 -15.16
CA THR A 76 13.59 -6.45 -14.78
C THR A 76 14.95 -6.85 -14.24
N HIS A 77 14.98 -7.58 -13.14
CA HIS A 77 16.19 -8.03 -12.45
C HIS A 77 16.06 -9.53 -12.23
N LEU A 78 17.06 -10.29 -12.63
CA LEU A 78 17.17 -11.71 -12.36
C LEU A 78 18.51 -11.95 -11.68
N GLY A 79 18.51 -12.48 -10.47
CA GLY A 79 19.72 -12.74 -9.74
C GLY A 79 19.82 -14.13 -9.15
N PHE A 80 21.06 -14.49 -8.84
CA PHE A 80 21.47 -15.79 -8.33
C PHE A 80 22.33 -15.53 -7.11
N GLY A 81 22.00 -16.16 -5.99
CA GLY A 81 22.79 -16.12 -4.76
C GLY A 81 23.39 -17.49 -4.47
N SER A 82 24.66 -17.55 -4.07
CA SER A 82 25.32 -18.80 -3.69
C SER A 82 24.80 -19.38 -2.36
N GLY A 83 24.07 -18.57 -1.58
CA GLY A 83 23.88 -18.84 -0.16
C GLY A 83 25.19 -18.62 0.63
N LYS A 84 25.17 -18.93 1.93
CA LYS A 84 26.34 -18.77 2.81
C LYS A 84 27.42 -19.78 2.43
N ILE A 85 28.59 -19.28 2.08
CA ILE A 85 29.67 -20.09 1.49
C ILE A 85 30.40 -20.95 2.53
N ASN A 86 30.24 -20.67 3.82
CA ASN A 86 31.08 -21.25 4.87
C ASN A 86 30.24 -21.65 6.11
N GLU A 87 29.11 -22.32 5.86
CA GLU A 87 28.28 -22.90 6.92
C GLU A 87 29.10 -23.97 7.68
N ASP A 88 29.20 -23.78 8.99
CA ASP A 88 30.12 -24.50 9.85
C ASP A 88 29.76 -25.98 9.98
N SER A 89 30.65 -26.85 9.52
CA SER A 89 30.60 -28.33 9.61
C SER A 89 30.60 -28.91 11.04
N HIS A 90 30.46 -28.09 12.08
CA HIS A 90 30.35 -28.56 13.47
C HIS A 90 28.97 -29.14 13.83
N LEU A 91 27.98 -29.05 12.94
CA LEU A 91 26.88 -30.00 12.89
C LEU A 91 27.29 -31.10 11.91
N TYR A 92 27.44 -32.33 12.40
CA TYR A 92 27.60 -33.55 11.58
C TYR A 92 26.32 -33.80 10.76
N ALA A 93 26.00 -32.92 9.82
CA ALA A 93 25.14 -33.23 8.69
C ALA A 93 26.08 -33.77 7.60
N SER A 94 25.98 -35.06 7.34
CA SER A 94 26.61 -35.68 6.19
C SER A 94 26.03 -35.03 4.93
N SER A 95 26.74 -34.05 4.37
CA SER A 95 26.40 -33.28 3.16
C SER A 95 25.45 -32.08 3.38
N PRO A 96 25.94 -30.91 3.85
CA PRO A 96 25.16 -29.68 3.76
C PRO A 96 24.94 -29.33 2.28
N GLU A 97 23.69 -29.39 1.81
CA GLU A 97 23.31 -28.94 0.47
C GLU A 97 23.35 -27.41 0.42
N GLN A 98 24.28 -26.84 -0.35
CA GLN A 98 24.26 -25.41 -0.67
C GLN A 98 23.19 -25.15 -1.72
N ASN A 99 22.08 -24.56 -1.31
CA ASN A 99 21.01 -24.18 -2.22
C ASN A 99 21.30 -22.81 -2.85
N ILE A 100 21.41 -22.79 -4.18
CA ILE A 100 21.50 -21.55 -4.95
C ILE A 100 20.12 -20.89 -4.92
N GLY A 101 20.04 -19.70 -4.32
CA GLY A 101 18.85 -18.86 -4.35
C GLY A 101 18.68 -18.19 -5.71
N VAL A 102 17.44 -18.08 -6.19
CA VAL A 102 17.11 -17.33 -7.41
C VAL A 102 16.11 -16.24 -7.05
N PHE A 103 16.39 -15.00 -7.42
CA PHE A 103 15.47 -13.90 -7.21
C PHE A 103 15.13 -13.19 -8.52
N LEU A 104 13.89 -12.73 -8.61
CA LEU A 104 13.33 -12.03 -9.75
C LEU A 104 12.64 -10.75 -9.26
N GLY A 105 13.09 -9.61 -9.77
CA GLY A 105 12.59 -8.29 -9.40
C GLY A 105 12.09 -7.50 -10.59
N PHE A 106 11.05 -6.71 -10.36
CA PHE A 106 10.47 -5.76 -11.29
C PHE A 106 10.38 -4.38 -10.63
N ASN A 107 10.99 -3.36 -11.22
CA ASN A 107 10.76 -1.97 -10.85
C ASN A 107 9.88 -1.31 -11.92
N PHE A 108 8.71 -0.85 -11.51
CA PHE A 108 7.77 -0.11 -12.34
C PHE A 108 7.84 1.38 -12.04
N THR A 109 8.38 2.14 -12.97
CA THR A 109 8.39 3.61 -12.90
C THR A 109 7.20 4.17 -13.67
N THR A 110 6.33 4.90 -12.99
CA THR A 110 5.19 5.63 -13.58
C THR A 110 5.51 7.13 -13.67
N PRO A 111 4.79 7.92 -14.49
CA PRO A 111 4.99 9.37 -14.56
C PRO A 111 4.88 10.05 -13.19
N PHE A 112 3.98 9.56 -12.34
CA PHE A 112 3.74 10.06 -10.98
C PHE A 112 4.87 9.74 -10.00
N LEU A 113 5.67 8.70 -10.25
CA LEU A 113 6.77 8.25 -9.40
C LEU A 113 8.14 8.34 -10.11
N LYS A 114 8.20 9.01 -11.26
CA LYS A 114 9.41 9.12 -12.10
C LYS A 114 10.59 9.71 -11.33
N ASN A 115 10.30 10.65 -10.44
CA ASN A 115 11.29 11.31 -9.58
C ASN A 115 11.55 10.59 -8.25
N ASN A 116 10.70 9.60 -7.89
CA ASN A 116 10.68 8.97 -6.57
C ASN A 116 11.19 7.52 -6.61
N GLY A 117 11.74 7.05 -7.73
CA GLY A 117 12.41 5.75 -7.85
C GLY A 117 11.53 4.58 -8.35
N GLY A 118 10.23 4.81 -8.56
CA GLY A 118 9.28 3.80 -9.03
C GLY A 118 8.84 2.80 -7.96
N VAL A 119 7.78 2.04 -8.25
CA VAL A 119 7.30 0.95 -7.37
C VAL A 119 8.17 -0.28 -7.62
N ASN A 120 8.79 -0.80 -6.57
CA ASN A 120 9.59 -2.02 -6.64
C ASN A 120 8.76 -3.21 -6.19
N PHE A 121 8.69 -4.23 -7.03
CA PHE A 121 8.16 -5.54 -6.71
C PHE A 121 9.30 -6.56 -6.81
N MET A 122 9.55 -7.31 -5.75
CA MET A 122 10.63 -8.30 -5.70
C MET A 122 10.06 -9.66 -5.32
N THR A 123 10.55 -10.70 -5.95
CA THR A 123 10.27 -12.09 -5.57
C THR A 123 11.58 -12.83 -5.42
N GLU A 124 11.68 -13.68 -4.42
CA GLU A 124 12.89 -14.47 -4.16
C GLU A 124 12.47 -15.89 -3.83
N TYR A 125 13.14 -16.85 -4.46
CA TYR A 125 13.04 -18.26 -4.10
C TYR A 125 14.37 -18.69 -3.48
N ASP A 126 14.35 -18.95 -2.18
CA ASP A 126 15.53 -19.29 -1.38
C ASP A 126 15.85 -20.81 -1.34
N GLY A 127 15.16 -21.59 -2.19
CA GLY A 127 15.23 -23.05 -2.21
C GLY A 127 14.31 -23.74 -1.21
N LYS A 128 13.73 -23.01 -0.24
CA LYS A 128 12.77 -23.53 0.75
C LYS A 128 11.37 -22.97 0.54
N GLY A 129 11.24 -21.73 0.08
CA GLY A 129 9.97 -21.05 -0.11
C GLY A 129 10.06 -19.82 -1.01
N LEU A 130 8.89 -19.29 -1.40
CA LEU A 130 8.76 -18.08 -2.20
C LEU A 130 8.50 -16.88 -1.30
N ASN A 131 9.39 -15.89 -1.37
CA ASN A 131 9.26 -14.61 -0.67
C ASN A 131 8.85 -13.53 -1.66
N ILE A 132 7.95 -12.64 -1.25
CA ILE A 132 7.43 -11.54 -2.07
C ILE A 132 7.60 -10.22 -1.31
N GLY A 133 8.13 -9.21 -1.98
CA GLY A 133 8.31 -7.86 -1.46
C GLY A 133 7.71 -6.81 -2.38
N LEU A 134 7.12 -5.78 -1.80
CA LEU A 134 6.60 -4.59 -2.49
C LEU A 134 7.08 -3.34 -1.76
N SER A 135 7.71 -2.42 -2.48
CA SER A 135 8.14 -1.12 -1.96
C SER A 135 7.52 -0.01 -2.78
N ILE A 136 6.78 0.86 -2.11
CA ILE A 136 6.08 1.99 -2.71
C ILE A 136 6.69 3.28 -2.15
N PRO A 137 7.42 4.05 -2.96
CA PRO A 137 7.90 5.36 -2.54
C PRO A 137 6.72 6.33 -2.48
N ILE A 138 6.52 6.93 -1.32
CA ILE A 138 5.51 7.98 -1.11
C ILE A 138 6.13 9.34 -1.42
N LEU A 139 7.37 9.55 -0.97
CA LEU A 139 8.19 10.74 -1.16
C LEU A 139 9.60 10.29 -1.53
N LYS A 140 10.45 11.19 -2.06
CA LYS A 140 11.88 10.88 -2.28
C LYS A 140 12.58 10.37 -1.01
N SER A 141 12.16 10.88 0.15
CA SER A 141 12.72 10.55 1.45
C SER A 141 12.01 9.41 2.17
N THR A 142 10.87 8.91 1.68
CA THR A 142 10.03 7.99 2.45
C THR A 142 9.33 6.97 1.56
N GLN A 143 9.46 5.70 1.95
CA GLN A 143 8.81 4.58 1.27
C GLN A 143 8.12 3.66 2.27
N ILE A 144 7.06 3.00 1.81
CA ILE A 144 6.39 1.94 2.56
C ILE A 144 6.75 0.61 1.92
N ASN A 145 7.15 -0.34 2.76
CA ASN A 145 7.55 -1.67 2.37
C ASN A 145 6.55 -2.69 2.92
N PHE A 146 6.17 -3.63 2.07
CA PHE A 146 5.38 -4.79 2.41
C PHE A 146 6.17 -6.04 2.02
N GLY A 147 6.13 -7.06 2.85
CA GLY A 147 6.79 -8.33 2.61
C GLY A 147 5.92 -9.49 3.04
N ILE A 148 5.95 -10.58 2.28
CA ILE A 148 5.38 -11.86 2.66
C ILE A 148 6.49 -12.90 2.49
N THR A 149 6.78 -13.65 3.54
CA THR A 149 7.68 -14.81 3.45
C THR A 149 6.87 -16.10 3.35
N ARG A 150 7.44 -17.11 2.68
CA ARG A 150 6.80 -18.42 2.46
C ARG A 150 5.38 -18.30 1.90
N PHE A 151 5.24 -17.55 0.82
CA PHE A 151 3.97 -17.25 0.16
C PHE A 151 3.21 -18.52 -0.28
N GLU A 152 3.91 -19.62 -0.57
CA GLU A 152 3.32 -20.94 -0.82
C GLU A 152 2.44 -21.44 0.32
N ASN A 153 2.76 -21.06 1.55
CA ASN A 153 2.02 -21.40 2.76
C ASN A 153 1.07 -20.27 3.20
N PHE A 154 0.83 -19.25 2.36
CA PHE A 154 -0.01 -18.12 2.73
C PHE A 154 -1.44 -18.56 3.06
N GLY A 155 -1.89 -18.24 4.28
CA GLY A 155 -3.17 -18.71 4.83
C GLY A 155 -3.02 -19.84 5.85
N ASN A 156 -1.91 -20.59 5.84
CA ASN A 156 -1.55 -21.56 6.87
C ASN A 156 -0.70 -20.88 7.95
N PHE A 157 -1.23 -19.82 8.55
CA PHE A 157 -0.58 -19.16 9.67
C PHE A 157 -0.54 -20.12 10.86
N ALA A 158 0.63 -20.27 11.48
CA ALA A 158 0.88 -21.26 12.54
C ALA A 158 -0.30 -21.35 13.51
N THR A 159 -1.00 -22.49 13.48
CA THR A 159 -1.98 -22.83 14.50
C THR A 159 -1.19 -23.43 15.67
N GLU A 160 -1.17 -22.77 16.83
CA GLU A 160 -0.75 -23.46 18.07
C GLU A 160 -1.68 -24.67 18.23
N ASP A 161 -1.19 -25.89 17.97
CA ASP A 161 -1.99 -27.09 18.17
C ASP A 161 -1.93 -27.48 19.65
N LYS A 162 -3.04 -27.29 20.37
CA LYS A 162 -3.17 -27.73 21.77
C LYS A 162 -3.43 -29.23 21.81
N THR A 163 -2.39 -30.04 21.70
CA THR A 163 -2.45 -31.45 22.07
C THR A 163 -2.00 -31.62 23.53
N GLY A 164 -2.92 -31.44 24.49
CA GLY A 164 -2.69 -31.68 25.92
C GLY A 164 -2.32 -30.45 26.75
N SER A 165 -1.56 -30.64 27.84
CA SER A 165 -1.14 -29.58 28.78
C SER A 165 0.10 -28.80 28.33
N GLU A 166 0.71 -29.18 27.21
CA GLU A 166 1.92 -28.55 26.66
C GLU A 166 1.61 -27.96 25.29
N LYS A 167 2.09 -26.74 25.04
CA LYS A 167 2.00 -26.10 23.72
C LYS A 167 2.99 -26.78 22.79
N SER A 168 2.54 -27.30 21.65
CA SER A 168 3.44 -27.76 20.59
C SER A 168 4.29 -26.59 20.08
N SER A 169 5.53 -26.88 19.68
CA SER A 169 6.41 -25.88 19.06
C SER A 169 5.85 -25.47 17.70
N LEU A 170 5.90 -24.18 17.38
CA LEU A 170 5.48 -23.66 16.07
C LEU A 170 6.25 -24.39 14.97
N GLU A 171 5.55 -24.89 13.94
CA GLU A 171 6.20 -25.43 12.74
C GLU A 171 7.06 -24.32 12.09
N GLY A 172 8.30 -24.65 11.71
CA GLY A 172 9.32 -23.68 11.29
C GLY A 172 9.06 -23.02 9.93
N ASP A 173 7.92 -23.33 9.30
CA ASP A 173 7.54 -22.99 7.92
C ASP A 173 6.26 -22.17 7.77
N ALA A 174 5.80 -21.56 8.87
CA ALA A 174 4.70 -20.61 8.82
C ALA A 174 5.04 -19.34 8.00
N PRO A 175 4.08 -18.81 7.22
CA PRO A 175 4.26 -17.55 6.50
C PRO A 175 4.33 -16.37 7.46
N SER A 176 5.10 -15.34 7.11
CA SER A 176 5.12 -14.07 7.84
C SER A 176 4.73 -12.90 6.95
N ILE A 177 4.01 -11.93 7.53
CA ILE A 177 3.70 -10.65 6.88
C ILE A 177 4.52 -9.57 7.56
N THR A 178 5.22 -8.76 6.77
CA THR A 178 6.06 -7.65 7.23
C THR A 178 5.54 -6.34 6.64
N ILE A 179 5.48 -5.30 7.47
CA ILE A 179 5.20 -3.92 7.05
C ILE A 179 6.32 -3.05 7.62
N GLY A 180 6.93 -2.23 6.78
CA GLY A 180 8.03 -1.35 7.16
C GLY A 180 7.90 0.04 6.55
N ILE A 181 8.50 1.03 7.22
CA ILE A 181 8.66 2.38 6.70
C ILE A 181 10.16 2.62 6.52
N GLY A 182 10.56 2.95 5.30
CA GLY A 182 11.94 3.30 4.97
C GLY A 182 12.11 4.81 4.87
N PHE A 183 13.19 5.33 5.41
CA PHE A 183 13.59 6.73 5.26
C PHE A 183 14.90 6.80 4.46
N ASN A 184 14.85 7.49 3.32
CA ASN A 184 16.03 7.76 2.52
C ASN A 184 16.65 9.09 2.97
N VAL A 185 17.84 9.01 3.55
CA VAL A 185 18.63 10.18 3.94
C VAL A 185 19.56 10.53 2.77
N PRO A 186 19.40 11.71 2.13
CA PRO A 186 20.26 12.12 1.03
C PRO A 186 21.73 12.18 1.48
N ARG A 187 22.65 11.71 0.64
CA ARG A 187 24.09 11.85 0.91
C ARG A 187 24.51 13.33 0.86
N LEU A 188 25.31 13.70 1.86
CA LEU A 188 26.02 14.97 2.02
C LEU A 188 27.36 15.02 1.26
N ILE A 189 27.78 13.92 0.62
CA ILE A 189 29.04 13.85 -0.11
C ILE A 189 28.79 13.12 -1.42
N ASP A 190 29.02 13.81 -2.55
CA ASP A 190 29.31 13.17 -3.82
C ASP A 190 30.31 14.02 -4.63
N PRO A 191 31.56 13.55 -4.85
CA PRO A 191 32.53 14.23 -5.70
C PRO A 191 32.39 13.72 -7.13
N LYS A 192 31.43 14.30 -7.88
CA LYS A 192 31.42 14.57 -9.34
C LYS A 192 29.97 14.61 -9.82
N ASP A 193 29.51 15.80 -10.23
CA ASP A 193 28.89 16.00 -11.54
C ASP A 193 28.45 17.46 -11.68
N ASP A 194 29.41 18.30 -12.06
CA ASP A 194 29.15 19.47 -12.89
C ASP A 194 29.12 18.98 -14.35
N ALA A 195 27.93 18.60 -14.85
CA ALA A 195 27.52 18.76 -16.26
C ALA A 195 26.18 18.04 -16.50
N ALA A 196 25.26 18.77 -17.13
CA ALA A 196 24.08 18.17 -17.75
C ALA A 196 24.49 17.06 -18.72
N SER A 197 24.17 15.81 -18.40
CA SER A 197 24.16 14.68 -19.34
C SER A 197 23.18 13.64 -18.81
N ASP A 198 22.47 12.98 -19.73
CA ASP A 198 21.52 11.88 -19.47
C ASP A 198 21.95 11.02 -18.29
N VAL A 199 21.17 11.02 -17.22
CA VAL A 199 21.42 10.18 -16.05
C VAL A 199 21.13 8.73 -16.46
N PRO A 200 22.16 7.86 -16.67
CA PRO A 200 21.91 6.43 -16.74
C PRO A 200 21.44 6.00 -15.34
N LEU A 201 20.63 4.94 -15.27
CA LEU A 201 20.04 4.43 -14.03
C LEU A 201 20.95 4.59 -12.81
N GLY A 202 20.36 5.05 -11.71
CA GLY A 202 20.98 4.93 -10.39
C GLY A 202 21.51 3.52 -10.18
N ASP A 203 22.81 3.47 -9.88
CA ASP A 203 23.52 2.32 -9.36
C ASP A 203 22.65 1.60 -8.31
N GLY A 204 22.72 0.26 -8.25
CA GLY A 204 21.85 -0.61 -7.46
C GLY A 204 21.63 -0.19 -6.00
N ILE A 205 20.69 -0.87 -5.35
CA ILE A 205 20.02 -0.54 -4.07
C ILE A 205 20.97 -0.06 -2.92
N TYR A 206 22.30 -0.22 -2.99
CA TYR A 206 23.29 0.23 -2.01
C TYR A 206 24.63 0.80 -2.56
N ALA A 207 24.64 1.75 -3.50
CA ALA A 207 25.88 2.15 -4.19
C ALA A 207 26.85 3.14 -3.48
N LYS A 208 28.15 2.81 -3.61
CA LYS A 208 29.41 3.60 -3.46
C LYS A 208 29.81 4.14 -2.09
N THR A 209 30.80 3.54 -1.42
CA THR A 209 31.67 4.27 -0.48
C THR A 209 33.07 4.24 -1.05
N ASP A 210 33.52 5.34 -1.65
CA ASP A 210 34.89 5.45 -2.13
C ASP A 210 35.72 6.40 -1.27
N SER A 211 36.87 5.87 -0.88
CA SER A 211 37.86 6.51 -0.03
C SER A 211 38.70 7.43 -0.90
N SER A 212 38.66 8.74 -0.67
CA SER A 212 39.61 9.66 -1.30
C SER A 212 40.14 10.67 -0.28
N ILE A 213 41.11 10.17 0.52
CA ILE A 213 42.16 11.01 1.09
C ILE A 213 43.03 11.44 -0.10
N LEU A 214 42.89 12.68 -0.57
CA LEU A 214 43.97 13.38 -1.29
C LEU A 214 43.64 14.88 -1.43
N TYR A 215 44.46 15.68 -0.72
CA TYR A 215 44.72 17.11 -0.90
C TYR A 215 43.51 18.06 -0.86
N TYR A 216 43.19 18.56 0.34
CA TYR A 216 42.11 19.53 0.60
C TYR A 216 42.67 20.87 1.08
N ASP A 217 42.23 21.97 0.46
CA ASP A 217 42.40 23.33 0.98
C ASP A 217 41.17 23.64 1.87
N PRO A 218 41.31 23.64 3.21
CA PRO A 218 40.24 23.17 4.10
C PRO A 218 39.13 24.17 4.42
N ILE A 219 39.25 25.46 4.08
CA ILE A 219 38.29 26.46 4.58
C ILE A 219 37.29 26.89 3.50
N CYS A 220 37.74 27.17 2.28
CA CYS A 220 36.83 27.61 1.21
C CYS A 220 36.00 26.45 0.66
N THR A 221 36.57 25.24 0.60
CA THR A 221 35.89 24.08 0.04
C THR A 221 34.77 23.59 0.96
N ASP A 222 35.00 23.53 2.27
CA ASP A 222 34.01 23.08 3.25
C ASP A 222 32.80 24.02 3.31
N VAL A 223 33.02 25.34 3.29
CA VAL A 223 31.93 26.32 3.28
C VAL A 223 31.09 26.20 2.00
N VAL A 224 31.73 26.05 0.84
CA VAL A 224 31.02 25.86 -0.43
C VAL A 224 30.25 24.53 -0.44
N GLN A 225 30.80 23.47 0.13
CA GLN A 225 30.12 22.17 0.22
C GLN A 225 28.92 22.20 1.15
N ILE A 226 29.06 22.77 2.35
CA ILE A 226 27.93 22.94 3.28
C ILE A 226 26.80 23.74 2.63
N LEU A 227 27.12 24.77 1.83
CA LEU A 227 26.13 25.52 1.08
C LEU A 227 25.48 24.69 -0.03
N LYS A 228 26.24 23.90 -0.78
CA LYS A 228 25.70 22.98 -1.80
C LYS A 228 24.75 21.94 -1.17
N ASP A 229 25.12 21.37 -0.03
CA ASP A 229 24.29 20.44 0.72
C ASP A 229 23.00 21.10 1.21
N SER A 230 23.12 22.30 1.78
CA SER A 230 21.97 23.09 2.22
C SER A 230 21.00 23.33 1.05
N ILE A 231 21.51 23.69 -0.13
CA ILE A 231 20.69 23.88 -1.33
C ILE A 231 20.03 22.56 -1.77
N ARG A 232 20.74 21.43 -1.73
CA ARG A 232 20.17 20.11 -2.10
C ARG A 232 19.07 19.69 -1.13
N VAL A 233 19.27 19.88 0.17
CA VAL A 233 18.25 19.64 1.20
C VAL A 233 17.05 20.56 0.96
N SER A 234 17.28 21.85 0.72
CA SER A 234 16.20 22.79 0.38
C SER A 234 15.43 22.36 -0.86
N ASN A 235 16.10 21.92 -1.92
CA ASN A 235 15.44 21.43 -3.14
C ASN A 235 14.60 20.17 -2.88
N ASN A 236 15.08 19.25 -2.05
CA ASN A 236 14.29 18.08 -1.65
C ASN A 236 13.07 18.47 -0.81
N ILE A 237 13.21 19.44 0.10
CA ILE A 237 12.08 19.99 0.87
C ILE A 237 11.07 20.64 -0.07
N ILE A 238 11.51 21.44 -1.05
CA ILE A 238 10.62 22.07 -2.04
C ILE A 238 9.85 21.01 -2.83
N ASN A 239 10.52 19.96 -3.29
CA ASN A 239 9.86 18.87 -4.01
C ASN A 239 8.84 18.14 -3.12
N ASN A 240 9.22 17.80 -1.89
CA ASN A 240 8.31 17.17 -0.93
C ASN A 240 7.09 18.05 -0.62
N LEU A 241 7.28 19.37 -0.49
CA LEU A 241 6.19 20.33 -0.31
C LEU A 241 5.29 20.40 -1.54
N SER A 242 5.86 20.31 -2.74
CA SER A 242 5.08 20.24 -3.99
C SER A 242 4.24 18.96 -4.05
N ASP A 243 4.80 17.81 -3.70
CA ASP A 243 4.07 16.54 -3.66
C ASP A 243 2.95 16.56 -2.60
N TYR A 244 3.23 17.16 -1.45
CA TYR A 244 2.23 17.37 -0.41
C TYR A 244 1.09 18.29 -0.88
N ASN A 245 1.39 19.36 -1.61
CA ASN A 245 0.38 20.24 -2.22
C ASN A 245 -0.48 19.48 -3.23
N ASN A 246 0.11 18.63 -4.06
CA ASN A 246 -0.64 17.78 -5.01
C ASN A 246 -1.59 16.82 -4.26
N MET A 247 -1.12 16.22 -3.16
CA MET A 247 -1.95 15.37 -2.31
C MET A 247 -3.13 16.14 -1.70
N LEU A 248 -2.90 17.37 -1.21
CA LEU A 248 -3.96 18.22 -0.67
C LEU A 248 -5.01 18.59 -1.72
N GLN A 249 -4.58 18.94 -2.94
CA GLN A 249 -5.49 19.22 -4.06
C GLN A 249 -6.38 18.01 -4.39
N HIS A 250 -5.83 16.80 -4.33
CA HIS A 250 -6.62 15.59 -4.54
C HIS A 250 -7.66 15.35 -3.43
N SER A 251 -7.27 15.60 -2.18
CA SER A 251 -8.19 15.55 -1.03
C SER A 251 -9.32 16.56 -1.18
N GLU A 252 -9.01 17.79 -1.59
CA GLU A 252 -9.98 18.85 -1.87
C GLU A 252 -10.97 18.41 -2.97
N ALA A 253 -10.47 17.89 -4.10
CA ALA A 253 -11.32 17.40 -5.19
C ALA A 253 -12.28 16.29 -4.74
N THR A 254 -11.79 15.36 -3.92
CA THR A 254 -12.59 14.26 -3.37
C THR A 254 -13.70 14.78 -2.44
N LEU A 255 -13.37 15.76 -1.59
CA LEU A 255 -14.34 16.39 -0.69
C LEU A 255 -15.38 17.20 -1.46
N MET A 256 -14.97 17.92 -2.51
CA MET A 256 -15.89 18.64 -3.39
C MET A 256 -16.88 17.69 -4.08
N ASP A 257 -16.41 16.55 -4.61
CA ASP A 257 -17.28 15.56 -5.25
C ASP A 257 -18.28 14.96 -4.26
N SER A 258 -17.82 14.59 -3.06
CA SER A 258 -18.68 14.10 -1.99
C SER A 258 -19.76 15.11 -1.59
N THR A 259 -19.38 16.37 -1.44
CA THR A 259 -20.30 17.47 -1.10
C THR A 259 -21.32 17.68 -2.22
N ARG A 260 -20.88 17.72 -3.48
CA ARG A 260 -21.75 17.88 -4.65
C ARG A 260 -22.75 16.74 -4.78
N LYS A 261 -22.31 15.50 -4.54
CA LYS A 261 -23.18 14.31 -4.54
C LYS A 261 -24.26 14.39 -3.45
N ASN A 262 -23.91 14.87 -2.26
CA ASN A 262 -24.89 15.05 -1.18
C ASN A 262 -25.89 16.15 -1.50
N LEU A 263 -25.45 17.30 -2.03
CA LEU A 263 -26.33 18.36 -2.49
C LEU A 263 -27.31 17.85 -3.57
N LEU A 264 -26.80 17.13 -4.57
CA LEU A 264 -27.64 16.56 -5.62
C LEU A 264 -28.68 15.57 -5.07
N ARG A 265 -28.29 14.73 -4.10
CA ARG A 265 -29.23 13.82 -3.43
C ARG A 265 -30.33 14.58 -2.71
N GLU A 266 -29.99 15.69 -2.05
CA GLU A 266 -30.96 16.54 -1.37
C GLU A 266 -31.92 17.21 -2.37
N GLU A 267 -31.41 17.80 -3.45
CA GLU A 267 -32.24 18.41 -4.50
C GLU A 267 -33.17 17.39 -5.16
N VAL A 268 -32.68 16.18 -5.46
CA VAL A 268 -33.48 15.08 -6.01
C VAL A 268 -34.55 14.65 -5.00
N SER A 269 -34.20 14.55 -3.72
CA SER A 269 -35.15 14.23 -2.65
C SER A 269 -36.27 15.27 -2.55
N GLN A 270 -35.93 16.56 -2.50
CA GLN A 270 -36.90 17.66 -2.46
C GLN A 270 -37.78 17.68 -3.73
N SER A 271 -37.18 17.47 -4.90
CA SER A 271 -37.91 17.39 -6.17
C SER A 271 -38.90 16.22 -6.17
N ASN A 272 -38.48 15.05 -5.69
CA ASN A 272 -39.34 13.87 -5.56
C ASN A 272 -40.44 14.08 -4.52
N GLN A 273 -40.15 14.74 -3.40
CA GLN A 273 -41.15 15.12 -2.40
C GLN A 273 -42.21 16.04 -3.02
N ASN A 274 -41.80 17.08 -3.75
CA ASN A 274 -42.71 18.00 -4.44
C ASN A 274 -43.58 17.30 -5.49
N LYS A 275 -42.99 16.40 -6.30
CA LYS A 275 -43.74 15.59 -7.27
C LYS A 275 -44.70 14.63 -6.58
N SER A 276 -44.26 13.98 -5.50
CA SER A 276 -45.09 13.09 -4.69
C SER A 276 -46.32 13.83 -4.15
N MET A 277 -46.14 15.01 -3.56
CA MET A 277 -47.25 15.84 -3.06
C MET A 277 -48.24 16.27 -4.16
N ARG A 278 -47.77 16.52 -5.38
CA ARG A 278 -48.65 16.80 -6.53
C ARG A 278 -49.52 15.59 -6.89
N HIS A 279 -48.93 14.40 -6.96
CA HIS A 279 -49.66 13.16 -7.22
C HIS A 279 -50.66 12.85 -6.09
N LEU A 280 -50.27 13.06 -4.82
CA LEU A 280 -51.17 12.93 -3.68
C LEU A 280 -52.36 13.88 -3.77
N SER A 281 -52.12 15.14 -4.14
CA SER A 281 -53.19 16.14 -4.32
C SER A 281 -54.15 15.75 -5.45
N ARG A 282 -53.65 15.16 -6.54
CA ARG A 282 -54.48 14.64 -7.65
C ARG A 282 -55.30 13.43 -7.21
N SER A 283 -54.67 12.51 -6.49
CA SER A 283 -55.35 11.34 -5.92
C SER A 283 -56.56 11.76 -5.08
N LEU A 284 -56.39 12.79 -4.22
CA LEU A 284 -57.48 13.32 -3.42
C LEU A 284 -58.64 13.87 -4.26
N ARG A 285 -58.34 14.59 -5.35
CA ARG A 285 -59.36 15.10 -6.27
C ARG A 285 -60.16 13.97 -6.92
N TYR A 286 -59.48 12.95 -7.43
CA TYR A 286 -60.16 11.78 -8.02
C TYR A 286 -60.94 10.98 -6.99
N PHE A 287 -60.47 10.92 -5.74
CA PHE A 287 -61.18 10.26 -4.65
C PHE A 287 -62.53 10.93 -4.37
N TYR A 288 -62.59 12.28 -4.32
CA TYR A 288 -63.84 13.01 -4.15
C TYR A 288 -64.74 12.99 -5.40
N ALA A 289 -64.15 12.78 -6.58
CA ALA A 289 -64.90 12.51 -7.81
C ALA A 289 -65.38 11.05 -7.93
N GLU A 290 -65.17 10.22 -6.89
CA GLU A 290 -65.51 8.79 -6.84
C GLU A 290 -64.78 7.92 -7.88
N GLU A 291 -63.74 8.46 -8.53
CA GLU A 291 -62.87 7.75 -9.47
C GLU A 291 -61.76 6.99 -8.73
N TYR A 292 -62.15 6.00 -7.92
CA TYR A 292 -61.23 5.33 -6.98
C TYR A 292 -60.05 4.61 -7.64
N ARG A 293 -60.21 4.08 -8.87
CA ARG A 293 -59.12 3.43 -9.61
C ARG A 293 -58.06 4.45 -10.08
N THR A 294 -58.49 5.60 -10.56
CA THR A 294 -57.60 6.70 -10.96
C THR A 294 -56.90 7.28 -9.73
N ALA A 295 -57.64 7.48 -8.63
CA ALA A 295 -57.10 7.91 -7.35
C ALA A 295 -56.02 6.96 -6.82
N LEU A 296 -56.23 5.64 -6.97
CA LEU A 296 -55.27 4.61 -6.58
C LEU A 296 -53.98 4.67 -7.41
N SER A 297 -54.09 4.95 -8.72
CA SER A 297 -52.91 5.11 -9.58
C SER A 297 -52.05 6.31 -9.18
N GLU A 298 -52.69 7.45 -8.92
CA GLU A 298 -52.02 8.67 -8.48
C GLU A 298 -51.36 8.49 -7.10
N VAL A 299 -52.03 7.85 -6.13
CA VAL A 299 -51.43 7.61 -4.80
C VAL A 299 -50.27 6.62 -4.86
N ASN A 300 -50.33 5.61 -5.72
CA ASN A 300 -49.20 4.69 -5.94
C ASN A 300 -47.99 5.42 -6.52
N THR A 301 -48.23 6.36 -7.44
CA THR A 301 -47.15 7.19 -8.01
C THR A 301 -46.52 8.10 -6.94
N SER A 302 -47.34 8.67 -6.05
CA SER A 302 -46.86 9.43 -4.89
C SER A 302 -45.98 8.58 -3.96
N ILE A 303 -46.41 7.36 -3.63
CA ILE A 303 -45.64 6.43 -2.79
C ILE A 303 -44.33 6.01 -3.45
N ASN A 304 -44.34 5.73 -4.77
CA ASN A 304 -43.12 5.37 -5.50
C ASN A 304 -42.08 6.51 -5.50
N LEU A 305 -42.53 7.76 -5.50
CA LEU A 305 -41.66 8.95 -5.46
C LEU A 305 -41.20 9.30 -4.03
N ASN A 306 -42.04 9.07 -3.03
CA ASN A 306 -41.71 9.25 -1.62
C ASN A 306 -42.33 8.14 -0.75
N PRO A 307 -41.58 7.06 -0.47
CA PRO A 307 -42.07 5.93 0.32
C PRO A 307 -42.27 6.23 1.81
N ASN A 308 -41.81 7.37 2.31
CA ASN A 308 -41.92 7.74 3.73
C ASN A 308 -43.08 8.71 3.98
N LEU A 309 -43.96 8.92 2.99
CA LEU A 309 -45.06 9.86 3.09
C LEU A 309 -46.29 9.19 3.73
N ALA A 310 -46.42 9.27 5.06
CA ALA A 310 -47.50 8.64 5.83
C ALA A 310 -48.90 8.92 5.27
N ILE A 311 -49.19 10.18 4.94
CA ILE A 311 -50.47 10.62 4.35
C ILE A 311 -50.81 9.92 3.02
N ALA A 312 -49.82 9.50 2.23
CA ALA A 312 -50.06 8.78 0.99
C ALA A 312 -50.53 7.34 1.26
N TYR A 313 -49.97 6.68 2.28
CA TYR A 313 -50.45 5.38 2.73
C TYR A 313 -51.83 5.49 3.38
N GLY A 314 -52.08 6.55 4.16
CA GLY A 314 -53.41 6.85 4.70
C GLY A 314 -54.47 6.97 3.60
N ARG A 315 -54.20 7.81 2.60
CA ARG A 315 -55.08 8.01 1.44
C ARG A 315 -55.31 6.72 0.66
N ARG A 316 -54.27 5.91 0.45
CA ARG A 316 -54.37 4.60 -0.20
C ARG A 316 -55.26 3.64 0.59
N GLY A 317 -55.18 3.67 1.93
CA GLY A 317 -56.07 2.92 2.81
C GLY A 317 -57.54 3.32 2.61
N SER A 318 -57.83 4.62 2.61
CA SER A 318 -59.19 5.15 2.38
C SER A 318 -59.73 4.80 0.99
N ILE A 319 -58.86 4.80 -0.04
CA ILE A 319 -59.23 4.37 -1.40
C ILE A 319 -59.60 2.88 -1.42
N TYR A 320 -58.80 2.00 -0.79
CA TYR A 320 -59.13 0.57 -0.72
C TYR A 320 -60.40 0.29 0.06
N TYR A 321 -60.67 1.06 1.13
CA TYR A 321 -61.91 0.96 1.87
C TYR A 321 -63.12 1.29 0.99
N LYS A 322 -63.07 2.37 0.20
CA LYS A 322 -64.14 2.70 -0.78
C LYS A 322 -64.28 1.67 -1.90
N LEU A 323 -63.21 0.97 -2.25
CA LEU A 323 -63.22 -0.16 -3.19
C LEU A 323 -63.70 -1.50 -2.55
N GLY A 324 -63.98 -1.53 -1.25
CA GLY A 324 -64.44 -2.71 -0.52
C GLY A 324 -63.34 -3.68 -0.07
N ASP A 325 -62.05 -3.34 -0.24
CA ASP A 325 -60.91 -4.15 0.20
C ASP A 325 -60.43 -3.72 1.59
N ASN A 326 -61.23 -4.04 2.62
CA ASN A 326 -60.96 -3.64 4.01
C ASN A 326 -59.62 -4.16 4.52
N ARG A 327 -59.19 -5.34 4.06
CA ARG A 327 -57.91 -5.93 4.47
C ARG A 327 -56.74 -5.07 4.01
N ARG A 328 -56.74 -4.63 2.74
CA ARG A 328 -55.70 -3.72 2.24
C ARG A 328 -55.83 -2.32 2.83
N ALA A 329 -57.04 -1.87 3.16
CA ALA A 329 -57.25 -0.60 3.84
C ALA A 329 -56.52 -0.56 5.19
N THR A 330 -56.80 -1.53 6.08
CA THR A 330 -56.16 -1.65 7.40
C THR A 330 -54.64 -1.76 7.29
N LEU A 331 -54.12 -2.53 6.33
CA LEU A 331 -52.67 -2.65 6.14
C LEU A 331 -52.02 -1.30 5.80
N ASN A 332 -52.60 -0.52 4.89
CA ASN A 332 -52.02 0.78 4.52
C ASN A 332 -52.18 1.83 5.62
N TRP A 333 -53.27 1.81 6.38
CA TRP A 333 -53.43 2.66 7.56
C TRP A 333 -52.42 2.32 8.66
N ASN A 334 -52.14 1.04 8.89
CA ASN A 334 -51.09 0.64 9.83
C ASN A 334 -49.70 1.11 9.38
N VAL A 335 -49.39 1.04 8.08
CA VAL A 335 -48.13 1.58 7.54
C VAL A 335 -48.05 3.09 7.74
N ALA A 336 -49.14 3.81 7.52
CA ALA A 336 -49.19 5.25 7.76
C ALA A 336 -48.97 5.60 9.25
N LEU A 337 -49.60 4.89 10.18
CA LEU A 337 -49.38 5.07 11.63
C LEU A 337 -47.97 4.65 12.09
N GLN A 338 -47.32 3.71 11.39
CA GLN A 338 -45.91 3.39 11.64
C GLN A 338 -44.98 4.52 11.19
N LEU A 339 -45.30 5.19 10.09
CA LEU A 339 -44.51 6.31 9.55
C LEU A 339 -44.78 7.62 10.30
N ASP A 340 -46.01 7.83 10.75
CA ASP A 340 -46.45 8.99 11.54
C ASP A 340 -47.49 8.53 12.59
N PRO A 341 -47.04 8.24 13.83
CA PRO A 341 -47.92 7.79 14.90
C PRO A 341 -49.00 8.79 15.33
N GLU A 342 -48.83 10.08 15.02
CA GLU A 342 -49.79 11.14 15.37
C GLU A 342 -50.77 11.44 14.24
N PHE A 343 -50.79 10.62 13.18
CA PHE A 343 -51.60 10.87 12.00
C PHE A 343 -53.10 10.67 12.28
N SER A 344 -53.74 11.75 12.72
CA SER A 344 -55.11 11.79 13.25
C SER A 344 -56.21 11.41 12.24
N GLU A 345 -55.98 11.64 10.94
CA GLU A 345 -56.93 11.35 9.84
C GLU A 345 -57.23 9.84 9.67
N ILE A 346 -56.53 8.94 10.40
CA ILE A 346 -56.76 7.49 10.37
C ILE A 346 -57.69 6.99 11.47
N TYR A 347 -57.80 7.72 12.59
CA TYR A 347 -58.62 7.31 13.73
C TYR A 347 -60.09 7.74 13.59
N GLU A 348 -60.36 8.73 12.73
CA GLU A 348 -61.69 9.19 12.32
C GLU A 348 -62.21 8.39 11.12
#